data_AF-A0A4Y1QSM2-F1
#
_entry.id   AF-A0A4Y1QSM2-F1
#
_cell.length_a   1.000
_cell.length_b   1.000
_cell.length_c   1.000
_cell.angle_alpha   90.00
_cell.angle_beta   90.00
_cell.angle_gamma   90.00
#
_symmetry.space_group_name_H-M   'P 1'
#
loop_
_entity.id
_entity.type
_entity.pdbx_description
1 polymer ?
#
loop_
_entity_poly.entity_id
_entity_poly.type
_entity_poly.pdbx_seq_one_letter_code
_entity_poly.pdbx_strand_id
1 'polypeptide(L)'
;MDVDPRHYNHVAINDNDIHNIVLSYLVHNCYKESVESFVASTGMKQPADCVEDMEKRKRIFHCAVEGNALKAIELTEQLAPDLLEKNKELHFDLLSLHFVELVCSKKCTEALEFAQNQLTPFGKVEKYVSKLEDFMALLAYEEPEKSPMFHLLSLDYRQQVADSLNRAVLEHSNLPNYTAMERLIQQTTVVRQCISEENAKKLMDETLGVSLAVLISCSLAISSSLGQLVLILASNRSQVNPRDAILSQLMKIILKLEDPTLVTLRRITFIERA
;
A
#
# COMPACT_ATOMS: atom_id res chain seq x y z
N MET A 1 -20.95 -9.61 -12.11
CA MET A 1 -21.86 -10.63 -11.57
C MET A 1 -22.16 -10.22 -10.15
N ASP A 2 -23.41 -9.84 -9.85
CA ASP A 2 -23.85 -9.57 -8.48
C ASP A 2 -23.96 -10.91 -7.75
N VAL A 3 -22.97 -11.22 -6.91
CA VAL A 3 -23.02 -12.39 -6.04
C VAL A 3 -23.81 -12.00 -4.80
N ASP A 4 -25.03 -12.54 -4.63
CA ASP A 4 -25.86 -12.30 -3.44
C ASP A 4 -25.07 -12.68 -2.16
N PRO A 5 -24.84 -11.73 -1.22
CA PRO A 5 -24.09 -11.97 0.02
C PRO A 5 -24.64 -13.10 0.90
N ARG A 6 -25.87 -13.57 0.69
CA ARG A 6 -26.44 -14.72 1.42
C ARG A 6 -25.84 -16.07 1.01
N HIS A 7 -25.07 -16.12 -0.09
CA HIS A 7 -24.36 -17.35 -0.49
C HIS A 7 -23.23 -17.72 0.48
N TYR A 8 -22.61 -16.77 1.19
CA TYR A 8 -21.51 -17.07 2.13
C TYR A 8 -21.94 -18.00 3.26
N ASN A 9 -23.18 -17.88 3.73
CA ASN A 9 -23.73 -18.70 4.82
C ASN A 9 -23.89 -20.19 4.44
N HIS A 10 -23.80 -20.52 3.14
CA HIS A 10 -23.96 -21.87 2.62
C HIS A 10 -22.65 -22.47 2.10
N VAL A 11 -21.54 -21.71 2.12
CA VAL A 11 -20.22 -22.20 1.74
C VAL A 11 -19.54 -22.74 2.99
N ALA A 12 -19.51 -24.07 3.13
CA ALA A 12 -18.72 -24.71 4.16
C ALA A 12 -17.23 -24.54 3.87
N ILE A 13 -16.45 -24.12 4.88
CA ILE A 13 -15.00 -24.10 4.77
C ILE A 13 -14.52 -25.55 4.83
N ASN A 14 -13.80 -25.98 3.80
CA ASN A 14 -13.23 -27.31 3.72
C ASN A 14 -11.81 -27.30 4.30
N ASP A 15 -11.52 -28.19 5.25
CA ASP A 15 -10.20 -28.33 5.85
C ASP A 15 -9.12 -28.62 4.79
N ASN A 16 -9.45 -29.34 3.72
CA ASN A 16 -8.54 -29.59 2.62
C ASN A 16 -8.16 -28.30 1.87
N ASP A 17 -9.06 -27.34 1.74
CA ASP A 17 -8.77 -26.06 1.09
C ASP A 17 -7.84 -25.22 1.98
N ILE A 18 -8.08 -25.22 3.30
CA ILE A 18 -7.16 -24.60 4.28
C ILE A 18 -5.77 -25.23 4.17
N HIS A 19 -5.70 -26.56 4.18
CA HIS A 19 -4.42 -27.27 4.10
C HIS A 19 -3.68 -26.96 2.80
N ASN A 20 -4.38 -26.87 1.66
CA ASN A 20 -3.78 -26.49 0.38
C ASN A 20 -3.26 -25.05 0.39
N ILE A 21 -4.01 -24.11 0.98
CA ILE A 21 -3.57 -22.71 1.11
C ILE A 21 -2.29 -22.64 1.94
N VAL A 22 -2.26 -23.30 3.10
CA VAL A 22 -1.07 -23.33 3.98
C VAL A 22 0.10 -24.02 3.29
N LEU A 23 -0.10 -25.19 2.68
CA LEU A 23 0.95 -25.92 1.97
C LEU A 23 1.53 -25.08 0.83
N SER A 24 0.68 -24.41 0.04
CA SER A 24 1.12 -23.53 -1.06
C SER A 24 1.99 -22.38 -0.55
N TYR A 25 1.67 -21.81 0.61
CA TYR A 25 2.46 -20.75 1.24
C TYR A 25 3.83 -21.26 1.69
N LEU A 26 3.88 -22.43 2.33
CA LEU A 26 5.14 -23.03 2.80
C LEU A 26 6.06 -23.41 1.63
N VAL A 27 5.51 -23.96 0.54
CA VAL A 27 6.26 -24.32 -0.67
C VAL A 27 6.78 -23.08 -1.40
N HIS A 28 5.96 -22.04 -1.53
CA HIS A 28 6.34 -20.79 -2.19
C HIS A 28 7.51 -20.11 -1.47
N ASN A 29 7.49 -20.06 -0.14
CA ASN A 29 8.55 -19.47 0.70
C ASN A 29 9.71 -20.42 1.04
N CYS A 30 9.73 -21.61 0.45
CA CYS A 30 10.80 -22.60 0.63
C CYS A 30 11.00 -23.09 2.09
N TYR A 31 9.93 -23.13 2.90
CA TYR A 31 9.95 -23.65 4.27
C TYR A 31 9.88 -25.18 4.31
N LYS A 32 10.93 -25.83 3.82
CA LYS A 32 10.98 -27.29 3.62
C LYS A 32 10.66 -28.09 4.89
N GLU A 33 11.31 -27.78 6.01
CA GLU A 33 11.11 -28.53 7.27
C GLU A 33 9.63 -28.44 7.74
N SER A 34 9.02 -27.28 7.53
CA SER A 34 7.61 -27.03 7.81
C SER A 34 6.70 -27.79 6.84
N VAL A 35 7.05 -27.85 5.55
CA VAL A 35 6.29 -28.64 4.55
C VAL A 35 6.28 -30.12 4.93
N GLU A 36 7.43 -30.70 5.26
CA GLU A 36 7.54 -32.11 5.64
C GLU A 36 6.70 -32.42 6.87
N SER A 37 6.81 -31.59 7.92
CA SER A 37 6.03 -31.73 9.15
C SER A 37 4.52 -31.55 8.91
N PHE A 38 4.14 -30.61 8.05
CA PHE A 38 2.75 -30.32 7.72
C PHE A 38 2.11 -31.43 6.89
N VAL A 39 2.83 -31.97 5.91
CA VAL A 39 2.40 -33.11 5.09
C VAL A 39 2.21 -34.37 5.95
N ALA A 40 3.16 -34.64 6.86
CA ALA A 40 3.07 -35.78 7.76
C ALA A 40 1.86 -35.71 8.72
N SER A 41 1.48 -34.51 9.18
CA SER A 41 0.36 -34.34 10.11
C SER A 41 -1.01 -34.29 9.42
N THR A 42 -1.08 -33.77 8.19
CA THR A 42 -2.34 -33.60 7.44
C THR A 42 -2.67 -34.75 6.50
N GLY A 43 -1.70 -35.62 6.18
CA GLY A 43 -1.86 -36.71 5.21
C GLY A 43 -1.96 -36.23 3.75
N MET A 44 -1.63 -34.96 3.49
CA MET A 44 -1.64 -34.36 2.15
C MET A 44 -0.57 -35.03 1.26
N LYS A 45 -0.79 -35.06 -0.06
CA LYS A 45 0.26 -35.52 -1.00
C LYS A 45 1.09 -34.34 -1.44
N GLN A 46 2.40 -34.39 -1.19
CA GLN A 46 3.34 -33.40 -1.74
C GLN A 46 3.54 -33.65 -3.24
N PRO A 47 3.57 -32.62 -4.10
CA PRO A 47 4.00 -32.77 -5.48
C PRO A 47 5.48 -33.17 -5.52
N ALA A 48 5.80 -34.29 -6.18
CA ALA A 48 7.14 -34.89 -6.18
C ALA A 48 8.26 -33.95 -6.73
N ASP A 49 7.91 -33.04 -7.64
CA ASP A 49 8.85 -32.13 -8.28
C ASP A 49 9.15 -30.86 -7.47
N CYS A 50 8.47 -30.63 -6.33
CA CYS A 50 8.59 -29.35 -5.62
C CYS A 50 9.86 -29.25 -4.76
N VAL A 51 10.43 -30.37 -4.29
CA VAL A 51 11.52 -30.36 -3.29
C VAL A 51 12.85 -29.86 -3.88
N GLU A 52 13.19 -30.28 -5.10
CA GLU A 52 14.46 -29.88 -5.73
C GLU A 52 14.44 -28.40 -6.13
N ASP A 53 13.31 -27.92 -6.65
CA ASP A 53 13.10 -26.51 -6.97
C ASP A 53 13.15 -25.64 -5.70
N MET A 54 12.49 -26.06 -4.61
CA MET A 54 12.52 -25.37 -3.33
C MET A 54 13.95 -25.21 -2.80
N GLU A 55 14.82 -26.22 -2.88
CA GLU A 55 16.20 -26.11 -2.40
C GLU A 55 17.02 -25.12 -3.23
N LYS A 56 16.87 -25.15 -4.57
CA LYS A 56 17.54 -24.19 -5.45
C LYS A 56 17.08 -22.76 -5.15
N ARG A 57 15.77 -22.55 -5.01
CA ARG A 57 15.20 -21.23 -4.65
C ARG A 57 15.58 -20.79 -3.25
N LYS A 58 15.58 -21.68 -2.24
CA LYS A 58 16.00 -21.39 -0.86
C LYS A 58 17.42 -20.84 -0.82
N ARG A 59 18.34 -21.44 -1.59
CA ARG A 59 19.74 -20.98 -1.68
C ARG A 59 19.85 -19.57 -2.28
N ILE A 60 19.15 -19.31 -3.38
CA ILE A 60 19.11 -17.98 -4.03
C ILE A 60 18.59 -16.93 -3.03
N PHE A 61 17.45 -17.24 -2.41
CA PHE A 61 16.79 -16.37 -1.45
C PHE A 61 17.68 -16.04 -0.25
N HIS A 62 18.31 -17.05 0.35
CA HIS A 62 19.22 -16.88 1.48
C HIS A 62 20.41 -16.00 1.14
N CYS A 63 21.03 -16.21 -0.03
CA CYS A 63 22.13 -15.35 -0.49
C CYS A 63 21.70 -13.88 -0.61
N ALA A 64 20.49 -13.59 -1.08
CA ALA A 64 19.99 -12.22 -1.17
C ALA A 64 19.77 -11.59 0.22
N VAL A 65 19.16 -12.31 1.16
CA VAL A 65 18.90 -11.82 2.52
C VAL A 65 20.19 -11.60 3.33
N GLU A 66 21.17 -12.50 3.18
CA GLU A 66 22.47 -12.40 3.86
C GLU A 66 23.38 -11.30 3.29
N GLY A 67 23.01 -10.66 2.18
CA GLY A 67 23.83 -9.64 1.52
C GLY A 67 24.85 -10.20 0.52
N ASN A 68 24.85 -11.51 0.27
CA ASN A 68 25.64 -12.14 -0.78
C ASN A 68 24.94 -12.06 -2.15
N ALA A 69 24.61 -10.84 -2.56
CA ALA A 69 23.77 -10.61 -3.74
C ALA A 69 24.43 -11.05 -5.06
N LEU A 70 25.77 -10.98 -5.18
CA LEU A 70 26.46 -11.50 -6.37
C LEU A 70 26.27 -13.02 -6.52
N LYS A 71 26.32 -13.77 -5.41
CA LYS A 71 26.03 -15.20 -5.46
C LYS A 71 24.57 -15.47 -5.77
N ALA A 72 23.65 -14.64 -5.27
CA ALA A 72 22.24 -14.73 -5.62
C ALA A 72 22.02 -14.52 -7.13
N ILE A 73 22.69 -13.53 -7.74
CA ILE A 73 22.66 -13.28 -9.19
C ILE A 73 23.18 -14.50 -9.97
N GLU A 74 24.35 -15.03 -9.59
CA GLU A 74 24.96 -16.20 -10.25
C GLU A 74 24.03 -17.42 -10.21
N LEU A 75 23.48 -17.74 -9.04
CA LEU A 75 22.55 -18.86 -8.86
C LEU A 75 21.23 -18.63 -9.60
N THR A 76 20.77 -17.37 -9.70
CA THR A 76 19.57 -17.01 -10.44
C THR A 76 19.75 -17.25 -11.94
N GLU A 77 20.86 -16.81 -12.53
CA GLU A 77 21.14 -17.05 -13.95
C GLU A 77 21.36 -18.54 -14.27
N GLN A 78 21.82 -19.34 -13.30
CA GLN A 78 21.90 -20.80 -13.43
C GLN A 78 20.52 -21.47 -13.42
N LEU A 79 19.58 -20.97 -12.62
CA LEU A 79 18.24 -21.55 -12.46
C LEU A 79 17.24 -21.04 -13.50
N ALA A 80 17.29 -19.75 -13.81
CA ALA A 80 16.35 -19.02 -14.65
C ALA A 80 17.11 -18.07 -15.60
N PRO A 81 17.68 -18.60 -16.71
CA PRO A 81 18.45 -17.81 -17.66
C PRO A 81 17.67 -16.63 -18.24
N ASP A 82 18.35 -15.50 -18.48
CA ASP A 82 17.80 -14.25 -19.01
C ASP A 82 16.79 -13.54 -18.08
N LEU A 83 16.54 -14.06 -16.88
CA LEU A 83 15.55 -13.48 -15.96
C LEU A 83 15.93 -12.05 -15.58
N LEU A 84 17.19 -11.82 -15.21
CA LEU A 84 17.69 -10.49 -14.81
C LEU A 84 17.93 -9.60 -16.03
N GLU A 85 18.13 -10.19 -17.21
CA GLU A 85 18.18 -9.43 -18.45
C GLU A 85 16.81 -8.83 -18.80
N LYS A 86 15.74 -9.61 -18.65
CA LYS A 86 14.36 -9.18 -18.90
C LYS A 86 13.82 -8.28 -17.78
N ASN A 87 14.20 -8.54 -16.53
CA ASN A 87 13.79 -7.76 -15.36
C ASN A 87 14.94 -6.88 -14.84
N LYS A 88 15.17 -5.75 -15.53
CA LYS A 88 16.23 -4.79 -15.17
C LYS A 88 16.05 -4.16 -13.80
N GLU A 89 14.82 -4.01 -13.32
CA GLU A 89 14.53 -3.46 -11.99
C GLU A 89 15.01 -4.41 -10.89
N LEU A 90 14.71 -5.70 -11.00
CA LEU A 90 15.21 -6.70 -10.06
C LEU A 90 16.75 -6.82 -10.11
N HIS A 91 17.33 -6.75 -11.32
CA HIS A 91 18.78 -6.77 -11.46
C HIS A 91 19.43 -5.56 -10.75
N PHE A 92 18.87 -4.37 -10.94
CA PHE A 92 19.31 -3.16 -10.25
C PHE A 92 19.22 -3.31 -8.72
N ASP A 93 18.12 -3.86 -8.21
CA ASP A 93 17.92 -4.06 -6.77
C ASP A 93 18.95 -5.03 -6.18
N LEU A 94 19.28 -6.12 -6.87
CA LEU A 94 20.32 -7.06 -6.42
C LEU A 94 21.72 -6.46 -6.44
N LEU A 95 22.07 -5.72 -7.50
CA LEU A 95 23.35 -5.01 -7.55
C LEU A 95 23.44 -3.96 -6.44
N SER A 96 22.32 -3.29 -6.14
CA SER A 96 22.24 -2.30 -5.07
C SER A 96 22.47 -2.91 -3.68
N LEU A 97 21.97 -4.14 -3.43
CA LEU A 97 22.28 -4.87 -2.20
C LEU A 97 23.78 -5.14 -2.04
N HIS A 98 24.48 -5.53 -3.11
CA HIS A 98 25.92 -5.73 -3.05
C HIS A 98 26.66 -4.42 -2.79
N PHE A 99 26.25 -3.34 -3.46
CA PHE A 99 26.82 -2.02 -3.23
C PHE A 99 26.66 -1.59 -1.76
N VAL A 100 25.47 -1.76 -1.19
CA VAL A 100 25.20 -1.49 0.23
C VAL A 100 26.12 -2.32 1.13
N GLU A 101 26.33 -3.60 0.84
CA GLU A 101 27.23 -4.46 1.61
C GLU A 101 28.69 -3.96 1.59
N LEU A 102 29.17 -3.47 0.45
CA LEU A 102 30.51 -2.85 0.34
C LEU A 102 30.60 -1.57 1.17
N VAL A 103 29.55 -0.73 1.15
CA VAL A 103 29.47 0.50 1.95
C VAL A 103 29.47 0.18 3.45
N CYS A 104 28.64 -0.77 3.89
CA CYS A 104 28.59 -1.23 5.28
C CYS A 104 29.93 -1.82 5.74
N SER A 105 30.65 -2.51 4.84
CA SER A 105 31.99 -3.03 5.09
C SER A 105 33.09 -1.97 5.09
N LYS A 106 32.75 -0.67 4.92
CA LYS A 106 33.69 0.46 4.82
C LYS A 106 34.69 0.34 3.66
N LYS A 107 34.32 -0.41 2.62
CA LYS A 107 35.14 -0.62 1.42
C LYS A 107 34.77 0.41 0.34
N CYS A 108 34.92 1.69 0.64
CA CYS A 108 34.42 2.77 -0.23
C CYS A 108 35.03 2.75 -1.64
N THR A 109 36.31 2.37 -1.77
CA THR A 109 36.98 2.25 -3.07
C THR A 109 36.38 1.14 -3.91
N GLU A 110 36.15 -0.05 -3.32
CA GLU A 110 35.50 -1.17 -3.99
C GLU A 110 34.05 -0.83 -4.36
N ALA A 111 33.33 -0.15 -3.47
CA ALA A 111 31.95 0.28 -3.71
C ALA A 111 31.84 1.25 -4.90
N LEU A 112 32.75 2.23 -4.99
CA LEU A 112 32.80 3.20 -6.10
C LEU A 112 33.16 2.52 -7.42
N GLU A 113 34.17 1.65 -7.43
CA GLU A 113 34.56 0.90 -8.62
C GLU A 113 33.40 0.00 -9.10
N PHE A 114 32.75 -0.71 -8.16
CA PHE A 114 31.60 -1.53 -8.47
C PHE A 114 30.45 -0.70 -9.07
N ALA A 115 30.11 0.45 -8.48
CA ALA A 115 29.05 1.31 -8.98
C ALA A 115 29.35 1.87 -10.36
N GLN A 116 30.59 2.28 -10.61
CA GLN A 116 31.03 2.76 -11.93
C GLN A 116 30.91 1.67 -12.99
N ASN A 117 31.24 0.42 -12.65
CA ASN A 117 31.22 -0.69 -13.59
C ASN A 117 29.81 -1.26 -13.84
N GLN A 118 29.01 -1.41 -12.78
CA GLN A 118 27.74 -2.15 -12.82
C GLN A 118 26.49 -1.25 -12.76
N LEU A 119 26.55 -0.10 -12.08
CA LEU A 119 25.37 0.77 -11.87
C LEU A 119 25.27 1.93 -12.87
N THR A 120 26.38 2.33 -13.51
CA THR A 120 26.39 3.40 -14.54
C THR A 120 25.34 3.24 -15.65
N PRO A 121 25.08 2.03 -16.20
CA PRO A 121 24.03 1.86 -17.22
C PRO A 121 22.64 2.30 -16.74
N PHE A 122 22.35 2.12 -15.45
CA PHE A 122 21.06 2.49 -14.85
C PHE A 122 20.94 4.00 -14.61
N GLY A 123 22.06 4.70 -14.39
CA GLY A 123 22.09 6.17 -14.23
C GLY A 123 21.68 6.95 -15.49
N LYS A 124 21.52 6.29 -16.64
CA LYS A 124 21.00 6.91 -17.88
C LYS A 124 19.47 6.89 -17.97
N VAL A 125 18.81 6.13 -17.09
CA VAL A 125 17.36 5.91 -17.12
C VAL A 125 16.76 6.62 -15.91
N GLU A 126 15.96 7.66 -16.16
CA GLU A 126 15.39 8.55 -15.14
C GLU A 126 14.71 7.81 -13.98
N LYS A 127 14.01 6.69 -14.28
CA LYS A 127 13.36 5.84 -13.27
C LYS A 127 14.32 5.37 -12.16
N TYR A 128 15.59 5.10 -12.47
CA TYR A 128 16.56 4.56 -11.51
C TYR A 128 17.44 5.65 -10.87
N VAL A 129 17.47 6.86 -11.43
CA VAL A 129 18.38 7.93 -10.97
C VAL A 129 18.11 8.27 -9.51
N SER A 130 16.84 8.51 -9.14
CA SER A 130 16.49 8.85 -7.75
C SER A 130 16.93 7.77 -6.76
N LYS A 131 16.70 6.49 -7.08
CA LYS A 131 17.09 5.38 -6.21
C LYS A 131 18.61 5.22 -6.14
N LEU A 132 19.31 5.48 -7.24
CA LEU A 132 20.77 5.48 -7.28
C LEU A 132 21.36 6.61 -6.43
N GLU A 133 20.79 7.82 -6.49
CA GLU A 133 21.19 8.95 -5.65
C GLU A 133 21.04 8.62 -4.15
N ASP A 134 19.94 7.97 -3.77
CA ASP A 134 19.71 7.54 -2.38
C ASP A 134 20.79 6.54 -1.91
N PHE A 135 21.18 5.57 -2.75
CA PHE A 135 22.28 4.67 -2.43
C PHE A 135 23.63 5.40 -2.34
N MET A 136 23.91 6.30 -3.28
CA MET A 136 25.17 7.07 -3.29
C MET A 136 25.30 7.99 -2.08
N ALA A 137 24.18 8.50 -1.56
CA ALA A 137 24.18 9.32 -0.35
C ALA A 137 24.75 8.58 0.87
N LEU A 138 24.70 7.24 0.90
CA LEU A 138 25.30 6.44 1.97
C LEU A 138 26.83 6.61 2.06
N LEU A 139 27.50 6.91 0.94
CA LEU A 139 28.96 7.13 0.91
C LEU A 139 29.38 8.45 1.58
N ALA A 140 28.45 9.40 1.74
CA ALA A 140 28.74 10.69 2.36
C ALA A 140 28.89 10.61 3.89
N TYR A 141 28.59 9.46 4.49
CA TYR A 141 28.60 9.25 5.94
C TYR A 141 29.65 8.20 6.33
N GLU A 142 30.44 8.50 7.36
CA GLU A 142 31.39 7.53 7.95
C GLU A 142 30.68 6.31 8.56
N GLU A 143 29.47 6.55 9.08
CA GLU A 143 28.56 5.53 9.61
C GLU A 143 27.27 5.56 8.77
N PRO A 144 27.09 4.63 7.82
CA PRO A 144 25.94 4.61 6.90
C PRO A 144 24.59 4.57 7.62
N GLU A 145 24.53 3.99 8.82
CA GLU A 145 23.32 3.92 9.66
C GLU A 145 22.83 5.29 10.15
N LYS A 146 23.70 6.31 10.16
CA LYS A 146 23.33 7.70 10.51
C LYS A 146 22.81 8.48 9.30
N SER A 147 22.87 7.90 8.11
CA SER A 147 22.34 8.52 6.89
C SER A 147 20.81 8.61 6.96
N PRO A 148 20.20 9.66 6.39
CA PRO A 148 18.76 9.67 6.11
C PRO A 148 18.28 8.42 5.33
N MET A 149 19.19 7.78 4.59
CA MET A 149 18.95 6.58 3.78
C MET A 149 19.21 5.26 4.53
N PHE A 150 19.32 5.28 5.87
CA PHE A 150 19.60 4.07 6.69
C PHE A 150 18.62 2.91 6.44
N HIS A 151 17.38 3.19 6.03
CA HIS A 151 16.36 2.18 5.74
C HIS A 151 16.78 1.23 4.59
N LEU A 152 17.67 1.68 3.69
CA LEU A 152 18.25 0.85 2.61
C LEU A 152 19.25 -0.20 3.14
N LEU A 153 19.73 -0.05 4.37
CA LEU A 153 20.62 -1.00 5.04
C LEU A 153 19.84 -2.08 5.80
N SER A 154 18.54 -1.86 6.00
CA SER A 154 17.70 -2.68 6.87
C SER A 154 17.51 -4.10 6.32
N LEU A 155 17.29 -5.03 7.26
CA LEU A 155 16.89 -6.40 6.90
C LEU A 155 15.57 -6.41 6.12
N ASP A 156 14.64 -5.51 6.44
CA ASP A 156 13.36 -5.38 5.74
C ASP A 156 13.55 -5.07 4.25
N TYR A 157 14.49 -4.19 3.90
CA TYR A 157 14.81 -3.91 2.50
C TYR A 157 15.41 -5.15 1.80
N ARG A 158 16.36 -5.84 2.44
CA ARG A 158 16.95 -7.08 1.90
C ARG A 158 15.87 -8.14 1.66
N GLN A 159 14.95 -8.29 2.61
CA GLN A 159 13.81 -9.20 2.56
C GLN A 159 12.88 -8.86 1.37
N GLN A 160 12.54 -7.57 1.17
CA GLN A 160 11.70 -7.16 0.05
C GLN A 160 12.31 -7.48 -1.32
N VAL A 161 13.63 -7.31 -1.46
CA VAL A 161 14.35 -7.67 -2.70
C VAL A 161 14.37 -9.19 -2.87
N ALA A 162 14.63 -9.95 -1.81
CA ALA A 162 14.62 -11.41 -1.83
C ALA A 162 13.23 -11.98 -2.18
N ASP A 163 12.16 -11.39 -1.63
CA ASP A 163 10.78 -11.75 -1.97
C ASP A 163 10.49 -11.45 -3.44
N SER A 164 10.92 -10.30 -3.94
CA SER A 164 10.75 -9.93 -5.36
C SER A 164 11.53 -10.86 -6.28
N LEU A 165 12.73 -11.29 -5.88
CA LEU A 165 13.52 -12.29 -6.58
C LEU A 165 12.81 -13.64 -6.62
N ASN A 166 12.33 -14.14 -5.48
CA ASN A 166 11.61 -15.42 -5.40
C ASN A 166 10.37 -15.41 -6.30
N ARG A 167 9.61 -14.31 -6.29
CA ARG A 167 8.44 -14.13 -7.15
C ARG A 167 8.79 -14.14 -8.64
N ALA A 168 9.88 -13.48 -9.02
CA ALA A 168 10.34 -13.47 -10.41
C ALA A 168 10.81 -14.85 -10.88
N VAL A 169 11.50 -15.62 -10.03
CA VAL A 169 11.92 -16.99 -10.34
C VAL A 169 10.71 -17.93 -10.53
N LEU A 170 9.70 -17.79 -9.67
CA LEU A 170 8.44 -18.53 -9.80
C LEU A 170 7.71 -18.16 -11.10
N GLU A 171 7.61 -16.86 -11.40
CA GLU A 171 6.97 -16.38 -12.62
C GLU A 171 7.68 -16.87 -13.88
N HIS A 172 9.02 -16.89 -13.88
CA HIS A 172 9.83 -17.46 -14.95
C HIS A 172 9.53 -18.95 -15.20
N SER A 173 9.21 -19.68 -14.13
CA SER A 173 8.83 -21.10 -14.17
C SER A 173 7.33 -21.32 -14.45
N ASN A 174 6.59 -20.26 -14.82
CA ASN A 174 5.13 -20.26 -14.99
C ASN A 174 4.35 -20.68 -13.73
N LEU A 175 4.92 -20.45 -12.55
CA LEU A 175 4.28 -20.67 -11.26
C LEU A 175 3.68 -19.35 -10.72
N PRO A 176 2.69 -19.43 -9.81
CA PRO A 176 2.10 -18.24 -9.21
C PRO A 176 3.14 -17.37 -8.48
N ASN A 177 3.24 -16.10 -8.87
CA ASN A 177 4.11 -15.11 -8.25
C ASN A 177 3.58 -14.57 -6.90
N TYR A 178 2.41 -14.99 -6.45
CA TYR A 178 1.92 -14.79 -5.08
C TYR A 178 1.34 -16.09 -4.56
N THR A 179 1.42 -16.27 -3.25
CA THR A 179 0.76 -17.38 -2.57
C THR A 179 -0.76 -17.23 -2.62
N ALA A 180 -1.48 -18.36 -2.54
CA ALA A 180 -2.93 -18.33 -2.38
C ALA A 180 -3.33 -17.50 -1.14
N MET A 181 -2.55 -17.61 -0.06
CA MET A 181 -2.76 -16.86 1.17
C MET A 181 -2.67 -15.35 0.95
N GLU A 182 -1.61 -14.84 0.31
CA GLU A 182 -1.48 -13.41 0.02
C GLU A 182 -2.61 -12.90 -0.88
N ARG A 183 -2.98 -13.67 -1.91
CA ARG A 183 -4.10 -13.30 -2.80
C ARG A 183 -5.43 -13.23 -2.04
N LEU A 184 -5.70 -14.18 -1.15
CA LEU A 184 -6.89 -14.18 -0.31
C LEU A 184 -6.91 -13.01 0.67
N ILE A 185 -5.75 -12.65 1.25
CA ILE A 185 -5.62 -11.48 2.13
C ILE A 185 -5.85 -10.18 1.34
N GLN A 186 -5.31 -10.06 0.12
CA GLN A 186 -5.55 -8.93 -0.76
C GLN A 186 -7.04 -8.80 -1.09
N GLN A 187 -7.68 -9.89 -1.51
CA GLN A 187 -9.11 -9.93 -1.78
C GLN A 187 -9.93 -9.53 -0.54
N THR A 188 -9.59 -10.07 0.63
CA THR A 188 -10.25 -9.75 1.90
C THR A 188 -10.07 -8.28 2.28
N THR A 189 -8.89 -7.72 2.04
CA THR A 189 -8.59 -6.30 2.31
C THR A 189 -9.43 -5.39 1.42
N VAL A 190 -9.49 -5.67 0.12
CA VAL A 190 -10.31 -4.93 -0.84
C VAL A 190 -11.79 -5.07 -0.51
N VAL A 191 -12.28 -6.30 -0.28
CA VAL A 191 -13.68 -6.55 0.09
C VAL A 191 -14.04 -5.81 1.38
N ARG A 192 -13.17 -5.83 2.39
CA ARG A 192 -13.38 -5.09 3.65
C ARG A 192 -13.48 -3.58 3.40
N GLN A 193 -12.66 -3.02 2.53
CA GLN A 193 -12.73 -1.61 2.14
C GLN A 193 -14.06 -1.31 1.44
N CYS A 194 -14.45 -2.11 0.44
CA CYS A 194 -15.73 -1.95 -0.27
C CYS A 194 -16.93 -2.01 0.69
N ILE A 195 -16.97 -2.99 1.60
CA ILE A 195 -18.04 -3.11 2.60
C ILE A 195 -18.04 -1.90 3.54
N SER A 196 -16.86 -1.41 3.97
CA SER A 196 -16.78 -0.24 4.84
C SER A 196 -17.28 1.03 4.15
N GLU A 197 -17.00 1.19 2.86
CA GLU A 197 -17.49 2.30 2.04
C GLU A 197 -18.99 2.20 1.76
N GLU A 198 -19.52 1.01 1.49
CA GLU A 198 -20.95 0.77 1.36
C GLU A 198 -21.70 1.03 2.68
N ASN A 199 -21.14 0.61 3.82
CA ASN A 199 -21.69 0.89 5.13
C ASN A 199 -21.63 2.39 5.45
N ALA A 200 -20.54 3.08 5.09
CA ALA A 200 -20.44 4.54 5.22
C ALA A 200 -21.48 5.25 4.34
N LYS A 201 -21.72 4.78 3.11
CA LYS A 201 -22.78 5.31 2.22
C LYS A 201 -24.18 5.05 2.77
N LYS A 202 -24.47 3.86 3.32
CA LYS A 202 -25.74 3.55 3.99
C LYS A 202 -25.96 4.42 5.23
N LEU A 203 -24.94 4.62 6.04
CA LEU A 203 -24.99 5.53 7.20
C LEU A 203 -25.21 6.98 6.78
N MET A 204 -24.61 7.43 5.68
CA MET A 204 -24.86 8.75 5.11
C MET A 204 -26.30 8.88 4.58
N ASP A 205 -26.84 7.87 3.91
CA ASP A 205 -28.20 7.86 3.37
C ASP A 205 -29.27 7.81 4.49
N GLU A 206 -29.05 7.00 5.54
CA GLU A 206 -29.89 6.98 6.74
C GLU A 206 -29.79 8.30 7.52
N THR A 207 -28.60 8.88 7.66
CA THR A 207 -28.42 10.18 8.32
C THR A 207 -29.05 11.32 7.52
N LEU A 208 -28.97 11.28 6.19
CA LEU A 208 -29.64 12.24 5.32
C LEU A 208 -31.17 12.10 5.41
N GLY A 209 -31.68 10.87 5.49
CA GLY A 209 -33.10 10.57 5.70
C GLY A 209 -33.62 11.08 7.04
N VAL A 210 -32.89 10.85 8.13
CA VAL A 210 -33.23 11.38 9.47
C VAL A 210 -33.13 12.91 9.49
N SER A 211 -32.09 13.49 8.87
CA SER A 211 -31.91 14.93 8.82
C SER A 211 -32.97 15.62 7.96
N LEU A 212 -33.43 14.99 6.87
CA LEU A 212 -34.53 15.47 6.04
C LEU A 212 -35.87 15.37 6.77
N ALA A 213 -36.13 14.29 7.50
CA ALA A 213 -37.32 14.15 8.34
C ALA A 213 -37.36 15.20 9.47
N VAL A 214 -36.22 15.47 10.13
CA VAL A 214 -36.09 16.54 11.12
C VAL A 214 -36.34 17.91 10.48
N LEU A 215 -35.74 18.20 9.32
CA LEU A 215 -35.97 19.46 8.59
C LEU A 215 -37.44 19.64 8.15
N ILE A 216 -38.09 18.57 7.68
CA ILE A 216 -39.52 18.60 7.32
C ILE A 216 -40.38 18.84 8.56
N SER A 217 -40.08 18.16 9.68
CA SER A 217 -40.81 18.36 10.95
C SER A 217 -40.61 19.77 11.52
N CYS A 218 -39.40 20.32 11.45
CA CYS A 218 -39.10 21.70 11.81
C CYS A 218 -39.83 22.69 10.88
N SER A 219 -39.86 22.44 9.56
CA SER A 219 -40.56 23.29 8.59
C SER A 219 -42.07 23.29 8.83
N LEU A 220 -42.68 22.14 9.15
CA LEU A 220 -44.09 22.03 9.50
C LEU A 220 -44.40 22.77 10.82
N ALA A 221 -43.56 22.60 11.84
CA ALA A 221 -43.69 23.33 13.11
C ALA A 221 -43.56 24.85 12.92
N ILE A 222 -42.57 25.30 12.14
CA ILE A 222 -42.37 26.72 11.80
C ILE A 222 -43.55 27.25 11.00
N SER A 223 -44.13 26.48 10.07
CA SER A 223 -45.33 26.91 9.32
C SER A 223 -46.56 27.08 10.22
N SER A 224 -46.73 26.20 11.22
CA SER A 224 -47.79 26.31 12.23
C SER A 224 -47.58 27.54 13.13
N SER A 225 -46.35 27.79 13.56
CA SER A 225 -46.00 28.94 14.39
C SER A 225 -46.07 30.27 13.61
N LEU A 226 -45.65 30.29 12.34
CA LEU A 226 -45.79 31.45 11.45
C LEU A 226 -47.26 31.72 11.10
N GLY A 227 -48.09 30.69 10.95
CA GLY A 227 -49.54 30.85 10.80
C GLY A 227 -50.18 31.57 11.99
N GLN A 228 -49.76 31.24 13.22
CA GLN A 228 -50.17 31.97 14.42
C GLN A 228 -49.60 33.39 14.48
N LEU A 229 -48.34 33.59 14.06
CA LEU A 229 -47.69 34.90 14.02
C LEU A 229 -48.27 35.84 12.96
N VAL A 230 -48.67 35.35 11.79
CA VAL A 230 -49.36 36.14 10.75
C VAL A 230 -50.75 36.57 11.22
N LEU A 231 -51.46 35.73 11.98
CA LEU A 231 -52.71 36.12 12.65
C LEU A 231 -52.50 37.21 13.70
N ILE A 232 -51.41 37.12 14.48
CA ILE A 232 -51.04 38.13 15.48
C ILE A 232 -50.58 39.45 14.83
N LEU A 233 -49.80 39.38 13.74
CA LEU A 233 -49.29 40.56 13.02
C LEU A 233 -50.34 41.22 12.12
N ALA A 234 -51.30 40.47 11.57
CA ALA A 234 -52.46 41.02 10.88
C ALA A 234 -53.35 41.82 11.83
N SER A 235 -53.33 41.49 13.13
CA SER A 235 -54.06 42.22 14.17
C SER A 235 -53.34 43.49 14.66
N ASN A 236 -52.10 43.75 14.23
CA ASN A 236 -51.24 44.83 14.74
C ASN A 236 -50.59 45.67 13.62
N ARG A 237 -51.30 45.90 12.51
CA ARG A 237 -50.93 46.93 11.51
C ARG A 237 -51.15 48.33 12.09
N SER A 238 -50.17 48.81 12.85
CA SER A 238 -49.89 50.23 13.01
C SER A 238 -48.48 50.39 13.58
N GLN A 239 -47.65 51.12 12.82
CA GLN A 239 -46.29 51.60 13.12
C GLN A 239 -45.09 50.77 12.59
N VAL A 240 -44.41 51.42 11.64
CA VAL A 240 -43.12 51.07 11.02
C VAL A 240 -41.98 51.44 11.99
N ASN A 241 -40.96 50.60 12.15
CA ASN A 241 -39.79 50.85 13.02
C ASN A 241 -38.47 50.38 12.35
N PRO A 242 -37.30 50.96 12.64
CA PRO A 242 -36.19 51.21 11.72
C PRO A 242 -35.09 50.14 11.86
N ARG A 243 -35.47 48.87 12.00
CA ARG A 243 -34.52 47.73 12.06
C ARG A 243 -34.13 47.17 10.69
N ASP A 244 -34.91 47.46 9.65
CA ASP A 244 -34.65 46.98 8.28
C ASP A 244 -33.45 47.67 7.60
N ALA A 245 -33.05 48.85 8.09
CA ALA A 245 -31.86 49.56 7.61
C ALA A 245 -30.54 48.91 8.07
N ILE A 246 -30.54 48.20 9.21
CA ILE A 246 -29.33 47.58 9.79
C ILE A 246 -29.08 46.19 9.17
N LEU A 247 -30.13 45.45 8.83
CA LEU A 247 -30.04 44.16 8.14
C LEU A 247 -29.52 44.28 6.70
N SER A 248 -29.85 45.37 5.99
CA SER A 248 -29.37 45.64 4.63
C SER A 248 -27.87 45.97 4.57
N GLN A 249 -27.30 46.52 5.65
CA GLN A 249 -25.87 46.87 5.74
C GLN A 249 -25.00 45.63 6.12
N LEU A 250 -25.52 44.71 6.93
CA LEU A 250 -24.84 43.47 7.34
C LEU A 250 -24.76 42.42 6.21
N MET A 251 -25.79 42.31 5.37
CA MET A 251 -25.79 41.38 4.22
C MET A 251 -24.78 41.76 3.12
N LYS A 252 -24.40 43.04 3.01
CA LYS A 252 -23.39 43.53 2.05
C LYS A 252 -21.94 43.31 2.50
N ILE A 253 -21.70 43.06 3.79
CA ILE A 253 -20.37 42.75 4.36
C ILE A 253 -20.07 41.25 4.24
N ILE A 254 -21.09 40.40 4.40
CA ILE A 254 -20.97 38.93 4.33
C ILE A 254 -20.74 38.45 2.89
N LEU A 255 -21.31 39.11 1.87
CA LEU A 255 -21.10 38.77 0.45
C LEU A 255 -19.78 39.27 -0.14
N LYS A 256 -18.95 39.99 0.63
CA LYS A 256 -17.64 40.52 0.21
C LYS A 256 -16.44 39.74 0.78
N LEU A 257 -16.68 38.65 1.52
CA LEU A 257 -15.64 37.89 2.24
C LEU A 257 -15.46 36.43 1.76
N GLU A 258 -15.94 36.07 0.58
CA GLU A 258 -15.55 34.83 -0.10
C GLU A 258 -14.53 35.15 -1.20
N ASP A 259 -13.25 35.21 -0.81
CA ASP A 259 -12.11 35.34 -1.71
C ASP A 259 -11.53 33.94 -2.03
N PRO A 260 -11.40 33.53 -3.31
CA PRO A 260 -10.94 32.19 -3.72
C PRO A 260 -9.46 31.87 -3.40
N THR A 261 -8.73 32.79 -2.79
CA THR A 261 -7.28 32.69 -2.52
C THR A 261 -6.91 31.88 -1.26
N LEU A 262 -7.89 31.51 -0.42
CA LEU A 262 -7.66 30.72 0.80
C LEU A 262 -7.57 29.19 0.61
N VAL A 263 -7.84 28.68 -0.59
CA VAL A 263 -7.62 27.26 -0.91
C VAL A 263 -6.13 26.95 -1.15
N THR A 264 -5.34 27.94 -1.57
CA THR A 264 -3.92 27.75 -1.90
C THR A 264 -3.00 27.85 -0.67
N LEU A 265 -3.41 28.56 0.38
CA LEU A 265 -2.63 28.74 1.62
C LEU A 265 -2.64 27.53 2.58
N ARG A 266 -3.53 26.55 2.38
CA ARG A 266 -3.46 25.25 3.09
C ARG A 266 -2.43 24.28 2.49
N ARG A 267 -1.89 24.56 1.30
CA ARG A 267 -0.78 23.78 0.71
C ARG A 267 0.61 24.28 1.08
N ILE A 268 0.73 25.51 1.60
CA ILE A 268 2.03 26.11 1.96
C ILE A 268 2.39 25.88 3.44
N THR A 269 1.40 25.65 4.31
CA THR A 269 1.63 25.38 5.75
C THR A 269 2.13 23.96 6.08
N PHE A 270 2.36 23.11 5.07
CA PHE A 270 2.96 21.77 5.25
C PHE A 270 4.46 21.71 4.87
N ILE A 271 5.07 22.81 4.39
CA ILE A 271 6.47 22.83 3.95
C ILE A 271 7.45 23.45 4.97
N GLU A 272 6.99 24.04 6.08
CA GLU A 272 7.87 24.64 7.12
C GLU A 272 7.96 23.84 8.44
N ARG A 273 7.80 22.51 8.39
CA ARG A 273 8.09 21.62 9.54
C ARG A 273 8.92 20.38 9.16
N ALA A 274 9.92 20.59 8.32
CA ALA A 274 11.11 19.75 8.19
C ALA A 274 12.34 20.65 8.10
#